data_AF-A0A926C8I9-F1
#
_entry.id   AF-A0A926C8I9-F1
#
_cell.length_a   1.000
_cell.length_b   1.000
_cell.length_c   1.000
_cell.angle_alpha   90.00
_cell.angle_beta   90.00
_cell.angle_gamma   90.00
#
_symmetry.space_group_name_H-M   'P 1'
#
loop_
_entity.id
_entity.type
_entity.pdbx_description
1 polymer ?
#
loop_
_entity_poly.entity_id
_entity_poly.type
_entity_poly.pdbx_seq_one_letter_code
_entity_poly.pdbx_strand_id
1 'polypeptide(L)'
;MEQRTRPIPTSTSLARPATRRRELEYDGLSWIDIPQPVSADITYLRERLRLDPLALDDVLSTIQRPKLDVHTEQEYLFLVVHVPTLDRDQHVISSEIDVFVGADFVVTCHDNSMKPLRRLFAAAGGDEQARRQLMARCPGFLLY
;
A
#
# COMPACT_ATOMS: atom_id res chain seq x y z
N MET A 1 -0.41 20.90 -56.34
CA MET A 1 -0.34 19.50 -55.88
C MET A 1 0.95 19.37 -55.08
N GLU A 2 1.01 18.46 -54.10
CA GLU A 2 2.14 18.17 -53.17
C GLU A 2 1.95 18.70 -51.73
N GLN A 3 1.20 17.91 -50.95
CA GLN A 3 1.13 18.00 -49.50
C GLN A 3 2.41 17.38 -48.91
N ARG A 4 3.19 18.16 -48.18
CA ARG A 4 4.32 17.68 -47.36
C ARG A 4 3.76 17.11 -46.06
N THR A 5 3.55 15.80 -46.00
CA THR A 5 3.18 15.09 -44.78
C THR A 5 4.38 15.08 -43.82
N ARG A 6 4.27 15.79 -42.70
CA ARG A 6 5.23 15.66 -41.58
C ARG A 6 5.00 14.31 -40.91
N PRO A 7 6.04 13.54 -40.54
CA PRO A 7 5.85 12.33 -39.74
C PRO A 7 5.37 12.71 -38.35
N ILE A 8 4.31 12.03 -37.89
CA ILE A 8 3.82 12.07 -36.52
C ILE A 8 4.88 11.37 -35.64
N PRO A 9 5.40 11.98 -34.56
CA PRO A 9 6.32 11.29 -33.68
C PRO A 9 5.59 10.11 -33.04
N THR A 10 6.18 8.93 -33.21
CA THR A 10 5.78 7.66 -32.60
C THR A 10 5.55 7.87 -31.11
N SER A 11 4.35 7.48 -30.66
CA SER A 11 3.96 7.46 -29.25
C SER A 11 5.07 6.80 -28.42
N THR A 12 5.79 7.61 -27.65
CA THR A 12 6.68 7.13 -26.59
C THR A 12 5.81 6.30 -25.65
N SER A 13 5.97 4.98 -25.70
CA SER A 13 5.40 4.05 -24.73
C SER A 13 5.73 4.57 -23.34
N LEU A 14 4.73 5.17 -22.68
CA LEU A 14 4.82 5.54 -21.28
C LEU A 14 5.07 4.25 -20.53
N ALA A 15 6.32 4.01 -20.13
CA ALA A 15 6.68 2.88 -19.31
C ALA A 15 5.71 2.88 -18.11
N ARG A 16 4.88 1.83 -18.00
CA ARG A 16 4.01 1.64 -16.84
C ARG A 16 4.92 1.71 -15.61
N PRO A 17 4.59 2.53 -14.59
CA PRO A 17 5.39 2.56 -13.39
C PRO A 17 5.49 1.15 -12.80
N ALA A 18 6.71 0.69 -12.54
CA ALA A 18 6.95 -0.63 -11.98
C ALA A 18 6.41 -0.67 -10.55
N THR A 19 5.66 -1.73 -10.23
CA THR A 19 5.09 -1.93 -8.89
C THR A 19 6.21 -2.24 -7.90
N ARG A 20 6.11 -1.69 -6.68
CA ARG A 20 7.04 -1.95 -5.57
C ARG A 20 6.42 -2.80 -4.46
N ARG A 21 5.24 -3.33 -4.71
CA ARG A 21 4.51 -4.24 -3.81
C ARG A 21 5.39 -5.40 -3.36
N ARG A 22 5.33 -5.68 -2.07
CA ARG A 22 5.98 -6.81 -1.39
C ARG A 22 4.91 -7.59 -0.63
N GLU A 23 5.15 -8.86 -0.41
CA GLU A 23 4.18 -9.72 0.27
C GLU A 23 4.87 -10.77 1.12
N LEU A 24 4.31 -11.02 2.29
CA LEU A 24 4.68 -12.09 3.20
C LEU A 24 3.44 -12.89 3.53
N GLU A 25 3.59 -14.20 3.64
CA GLU A 25 2.54 -15.11 4.10
C GLU A 25 3.07 -15.92 5.28
N TYR A 26 2.23 -16.08 6.30
CA TYR A 26 2.52 -16.92 7.45
C TYR A 26 1.23 -17.38 8.12
N ASP A 27 1.08 -18.68 8.32
CA ASP A 27 -0.06 -19.28 9.05
C ASP A 27 -1.45 -18.81 8.55
N GLY A 28 -1.60 -18.70 7.22
CA GLY A 28 -2.83 -18.25 6.59
C GLY A 28 -3.05 -16.73 6.59
N LEU A 29 -2.15 -15.93 7.19
CA LEU A 29 -2.17 -14.47 7.14
C LEU A 29 -1.25 -13.93 6.03
N SER A 30 -1.79 -13.12 5.13
CA SER A 30 -1.03 -12.37 4.12
C SER A 30 -0.79 -10.92 4.56
N TRP A 31 0.47 -10.49 4.64
CA TRP A 31 0.84 -9.09 4.80
C TRP A 31 1.38 -8.53 3.48
N ILE A 32 0.61 -7.67 2.84
CA ILE A 32 0.95 -6.99 1.58
C ILE A 32 1.40 -5.56 1.90
N ASP A 33 2.62 -5.21 1.51
CA ASP A 33 3.18 -3.87 1.74
C ASP A 33 3.45 -3.18 0.40
N ILE A 34 2.90 -1.99 0.22
CA ILE A 34 2.91 -1.23 -1.04
C ILE A 34 3.53 0.16 -0.80
N PRO A 35 4.86 0.27 -0.92
CA PRO A 35 5.53 1.56 -0.88
C PRO A 35 5.29 2.33 -2.18
N GLN A 36 4.82 3.57 -2.07
CA GLN A 36 4.53 4.47 -3.18
C GLN A 36 3.55 3.83 -4.18
N PRO A 37 2.29 3.58 -3.75
CA PRO A 37 1.30 2.86 -4.54
C PRO A 37 1.05 3.54 -5.90
N VAL A 38 0.87 2.71 -6.94
CA VAL A 38 0.49 3.17 -8.28
C VAL A 38 -0.81 2.52 -8.73
N SER A 39 -1.41 3.01 -9.81
CA SER A 39 -2.69 2.48 -10.31
C SER A 39 -2.68 0.97 -10.59
N ALA A 40 -1.52 0.39 -10.93
CA ALA A 40 -1.37 -1.05 -11.10
C ALA A 40 -1.52 -1.84 -9.79
N ASP A 41 -1.09 -1.26 -8.65
CA ASP A 41 -1.28 -1.86 -7.33
C ASP A 41 -2.76 -1.82 -6.94
N ILE A 42 -3.46 -0.72 -7.26
CA ILE A 42 -4.90 -0.58 -7.01
C ILE A 42 -5.72 -1.61 -7.78
N THR A 43 -5.43 -1.78 -9.08
CA THR A 43 -6.07 -2.81 -9.89
C THR A 43 -5.86 -4.20 -9.28
N TYR A 44 -4.63 -4.49 -8.84
CA TYR A 44 -4.32 -5.76 -8.20
C TYR A 44 -5.10 -5.96 -6.89
N LEU A 45 -5.17 -4.96 -6.02
CA LEU A 45 -5.90 -5.05 -4.76
C LEU A 45 -7.41 -5.26 -5.01
N ARG A 46 -7.96 -4.56 -6.00
CA ARG A 46 -9.35 -4.73 -6.44
C ARG A 46 -9.64 -6.15 -6.91
N GLU A 47 -8.79 -6.71 -7.75
CA GLU A 47 -8.97 -8.04 -8.32
C GLU A 47 -8.77 -9.14 -7.28
N ARG A 48 -7.75 -9.02 -6.43
CA ARG A 48 -7.38 -10.04 -5.45
C ARG A 48 -8.27 -10.03 -4.21
N LEU A 49 -8.48 -8.86 -3.62
CA LEU A 49 -9.11 -8.72 -2.31
C LEU A 49 -10.52 -8.15 -2.37
N ARG A 50 -10.99 -7.76 -3.57
CA ARG A 50 -12.35 -7.22 -3.79
C ARG A 50 -12.67 -6.01 -2.90
N LEU A 51 -11.65 -5.19 -2.61
CA LEU A 51 -11.79 -3.97 -1.83
C LEU A 51 -12.67 -2.96 -2.57
N ASP A 52 -13.39 -2.14 -1.80
CA ASP A 52 -14.28 -1.12 -2.32
C ASP A 52 -13.53 -0.12 -3.22
N PRO A 53 -14.05 0.22 -4.41
CA PRO A 53 -13.40 1.14 -5.32
C PRO A 53 -13.11 2.52 -4.72
N LEU A 54 -13.99 3.06 -3.86
CA LEU A 54 -13.79 4.38 -3.26
C LEU A 54 -12.66 4.35 -2.24
N ALA A 55 -12.60 3.30 -1.40
CA ALA A 55 -11.50 3.12 -0.46
C ALA A 55 -10.14 2.93 -1.18
N LEU A 56 -10.16 2.27 -2.33
CA LEU A 56 -8.98 2.08 -3.18
C LEU A 56 -8.53 3.37 -3.88
N ASP A 57 -9.47 4.23 -4.30
CA ASP A 57 -9.15 5.52 -4.92
C ASP A 57 -8.58 6.51 -3.88
N ASP A 58 -8.96 6.38 -2.60
CA ASP A 58 -8.38 7.15 -1.50
C ASP A 58 -6.86 6.93 -1.37
N VAL A 59 -6.37 5.70 -1.63
CA VAL A 59 -4.93 5.35 -1.56
C VAL A 59 -4.05 6.12 -2.56
N LEU A 60 -4.63 6.59 -3.67
CA LEU A 60 -3.92 7.40 -4.66
C LEU A 60 -4.07 8.92 -4.42
N SER A 61 -4.85 9.31 -3.42
CA SER A 61 -5.10 10.71 -3.09
C SER A 61 -3.90 11.33 -2.36
N THR A 62 -3.81 12.66 -2.38
CA THR A 62 -2.61 13.36 -1.88
C THR A 62 -2.49 13.32 -0.36
N ILE A 63 -3.59 13.58 0.35
CA ILE A 63 -3.69 13.56 1.82
C ILE A 63 -5.15 13.29 2.19
N GLN A 64 -5.41 12.25 2.95
CA GLN A 64 -6.72 11.96 3.53
C GLN A 64 -6.80 12.46 4.98
N ARG A 65 -8.01 12.53 5.54
CA ARG A 65 -8.16 12.75 6.99
C ARG A 65 -8.07 11.40 7.70
N PRO A 66 -7.43 11.30 8.88
CA PRO A 66 -7.44 10.07 9.66
C PRO A 66 -8.86 9.58 9.91
N LYS A 67 -9.11 8.30 9.61
CA LYS A 67 -10.43 7.68 9.68
C LYS A 67 -10.33 6.16 9.88
N LEU A 68 -11.45 5.57 10.28
CA LEU A 68 -11.70 4.13 10.31
C LEU A 68 -13.06 3.88 9.65
N ASP A 69 -13.03 3.29 8.47
CA ASP A 69 -14.21 2.90 7.71
C ASP A 69 -14.41 1.38 7.85
N VAL A 70 -15.65 0.98 8.17
CA VAL A 70 -16.04 -0.43 8.34
C VAL A 70 -16.79 -0.88 7.10
N HIS A 71 -16.22 -1.83 6.35
CA HIS A 71 -16.85 -2.40 5.16
C HIS A 71 -17.45 -3.77 5.52
N THR A 72 -18.72 -3.78 5.92
CA THR A 72 -19.40 -5.00 6.39
C THR A 72 -19.71 -5.99 5.27
N GLU A 73 -19.99 -5.52 4.05
CA GLU A 73 -20.31 -6.40 2.92
C GLU A 73 -19.08 -7.15 2.38
N GLN A 74 -17.91 -6.52 2.46
CA GLN A 74 -16.63 -7.09 2.03
C GLN A 74 -15.77 -7.59 3.21
N GLU A 75 -16.29 -7.50 4.45
CA GLU A 75 -15.68 -7.98 5.69
C GLU A 75 -14.24 -7.48 5.96
N TYR A 76 -14.02 -6.17 5.84
CA TYR A 76 -12.73 -5.56 6.18
C TYR A 76 -12.86 -4.16 6.82
N LEU A 77 -11.76 -3.70 7.42
CA LEU A 77 -11.58 -2.34 7.94
C LEU A 77 -10.61 -1.57 7.04
N PHE A 78 -10.92 -0.30 6.76
CA PHE A 78 -10.00 0.63 6.11
C PHE A 78 -9.63 1.75 7.08
N LEU A 79 -8.32 1.93 7.31
CA LEU A 79 -7.78 2.93 8.23
C LEU A 79 -6.89 3.88 7.46
N VAL A 80 -7.05 5.17 7.75
CA VAL A 80 -6.07 6.21 7.39
C VAL A 80 -5.42 6.66 8.69
N VAL A 81 -4.11 6.44 8.80
CA VAL A 81 -3.34 6.78 10.00
C VAL A 81 -2.26 7.79 9.64
N HIS A 82 -2.17 8.86 10.42
CA HIS A 82 -1.08 9.83 10.30
C HIS A 82 -0.06 9.59 11.39
N VAL A 83 1.21 9.46 11.02
CA VAL A 83 2.31 9.35 11.96
C VAL A 83 3.33 10.47 11.74
N PRO A 84 3.90 11.04 12.81
CA PRO A 84 4.97 12.00 12.68
C PRO A 84 6.25 11.30 12.18
N THR A 85 6.81 11.79 11.10
CA THR A 85 8.13 11.40 10.60
C THR A 85 9.05 12.61 10.50
N LEU A 86 10.34 12.36 10.29
CA LEU A 86 11.34 13.42 10.09
C LEU A 86 11.72 13.45 8.62
N ASP A 87 11.69 14.65 8.04
CA ASP A 87 12.24 14.90 6.71
C ASP A 87 13.80 14.91 6.74
N ARG A 88 14.41 15.30 5.61
CA ARG A 88 15.87 15.37 5.50
C ARG A 88 16.50 16.48 6.34
N ASP A 89 15.74 17.53 6.63
CA ASP A 89 16.15 18.72 7.38
C ASP A 89 15.77 18.61 8.88
N GLN A 90 15.27 17.46 9.31
CA GLN A 90 14.80 17.15 10.67
C GLN A 90 13.54 17.93 11.09
N HIS A 91 12.73 18.39 10.14
CA HIS A 91 11.40 18.88 10.46
C HIS A 91 10.43 17.72 10.68
N VAL A 92 9.51 17.90 11.62
CA VAL A 92 8.40 16.98 11.83
C VAL A 92 7.40 17.17 10.70
N ILE A 93 7.22 16.13 9.90
CA ILE A 93 6.20 16.05 8.85
C ILE A 93 5.19 14.96 9.19
N SER A 94 3.98 15.05 8.65
CA SER A 94 2.97 14.00 8.77
C SER A 94 3.13 13.04 7.60
N SER A 95 3.31 11.75 7.88
CA SER A 95 3.27 10.68 6.89
C SER A 95 1.99 9.86 7.06
N GLU A 96 1.37 9.50 5.96
CA GLU A 96 0.11 8.76 5.89
C GLU A 96 0.37 7.27 5.68
N ILE A 97 -0.42 6.44 6.37
CA ILE A 97 -0.50 5.01 6.19
C ILE A 97 -1.96 4.66 5.93
N ASP A 98 -2.22 4.10 4.77
CA ASP A 98 -3.48 3.46 4.44
C ASP A 98 -3.38 1.99 4.79
N VAL A 99 -4.31 1.52 5.61
CA VAL A 99 -4.30 0.13 6.08
C VAL A 99 -5.63 -0.54 5.80
N PHE A 100 -5.60 -1.66 5.07
CA PHE A 100 -6.75 -2.55 4.94
C PHE A 100 -6.52 -3.78 5.82
N VAL A 101 -7.50 -4.14 6.63
CA VAL A 101 -7.43 -5.31 7.51
C VAL A 101 -8.68 -6.16 7.34
N GLY A 102 -8.49 -7.37 6.81
CA GLY A 102 -9.53 -8.39 6.68
C GLY A 102 -9.33 -9.55 7.65
N ALA A 103 -10.03 -10.66 7.42
CA ALA A 103 -9.94 -11.85 8.27
C ALA A 103 -8.58 -12.56 8.21
N ASP A 104 -7.92 -12.50 7.05
CA ASP A 104 -6.70 -13.25 6.71
C ASP A 104 -5.66 -12.37 5.99
N PHE A 105 -5.85 -11.05 5.94
CA PHE A 105 -4.91 -10.14 5.31
C PHE A 105 -4.73 -8.81 6.06
N VAL A 106 -3.54 -8.24 5.90
CA VAL A 106 -3.22 -6.84 6.20
C VAL A 106 -2.54 -6.25 4.98
N VAL A 107 -3.04 -5.11 4.50
CA VAL A 107 -2.40 -4.33 3.42
C VAL A 107 -1.94 -2.99 3.98
N THR A 108 -0.68 -2.62 3.77
CA THR A 108 -0.13 -1.31 4.12
C THR A 108 0.30 -0.55 2.87
N CYS A 109 -0.34 0.59 2.56
CA CYS A 109 0.07 1.49 1.50
C CYS A 109 0.63 2.78 2.12
N HIS A 110 1.78 3.26 1.64
CA HIS A 110 2.45 4.41 2.27
C HIS A 110 3.50 5.08 1.38
N ASP A 111 3.90 6.31 1.72
CA ASP A 111 4.90 7.13 0.98
C ASP A 111 6.36 6.62 1.05
N ASN A 112 6.62 5.60 1.88
CA ASN A 112 7.93 4.95 2.12
C ASN A 112 8.93 5.79 2.95
N SER A 113 8.44 6.82 3.64
CA SER A 113 9.23 7.65 4.57
C SER A 113 9.40 7.01 5.95
N MET A 114 8.46 6.16 6.37
CA MET A 114 8.42 5.56 7.70
C MET A 114 9.44 4.44 7.89
N LYS A 115 10.52 4.75 8.62
CA LYS A 115 11.54 3.75 8.99
C LYS A 115 11.00 2.59 9.84
N PRO A 116 10.12 2.81 10.85
CA PRO A 116 9.63 1.71 11.69
C PRO A 116 8.86 0.65 10.92
N LEU A 117 7.89 1.05 10.07
CA LEU A 117 7.12 0.10 9.26
C LEU A 117 8.02 -0.71 8.32
N ARG A 118 8.94 -0.03 7.62
CA ARG A 118 9.91 -0.70 6.74
C ARG A 118 10.78 -1.70 7.48
N ARG A 119 11.18 -1.40 8.72
CA ARG A 119 11.97 -2.30 9.57
C ARG A 119 11.15 -3.51 10.01
N LEU A 120 9.89 -3.32 10.42
CA LEU A 120 9.00 -4.42 10.81
C LEU A 120 8.79 -5.39 9.64
N PHE A 121 8.46 -4.87 8.46
CA PHE A 121 8.28 -5.70 7.27
C PHE A 121 9.57 -6.45 6.89
N ALA A 122 10.72 -5.77 6.94
CA ALA A 122 12.01 -6.39 6.65
C ALA A 122 12.39 -7.47 7.68
N ALA A 123 12.11 -7.25 8.96
CA ALA A 123 12.34 -8.23 10.02
C ALA A 123 11.47 -9.47 9.84
N ALA A 124 10.17 -9.30 9.60
CA ALA A 124 9.28 -10.41 9.26
C ALA A 124 9.75 -11.15 7.98
N GLY A 125 10.29 -10.43 7.00
CA GLY A 125 10.83 -11.03 5.78
C GLY A 125 12.11 -11.86 5.99
N GLY A 126 13.02 -11.40 6.86
CA GLY A 126 14.36 -11.98 7.03
C GLY A 126 14.56 -12.91 8.22
N ASP A 127 13.66 -12.89 9.21
CA ASP A 127 13.76 -13.67 10.43
C ASP A 127 12.44 -14.42 10.70
N GLU A 128 12.51 -15.75 10.71
CA GLU A 128 11.35 -16.62 10.97
C GLU A 128 10.77 -16.42 12.38
N GLN A 129 11.63 -16.16 13.38
CA GLN A 129 11.17 -15.91 14.74
C GLN A 129 10.41 -14.59 14.80
N ALA A 130 10.92 -13.54 14.15
CA ALA A 130 10.22 -12.26 14.03
C ALA A 130 8.90 -12.39 13.25
N ARG A 131 8.90 -13.13 12.12
CA ARG A 131 7.68 -13.41 11.36
C ARG A 131 6.63 -14.09 12.20
N ARG A 132 7.01 -15.13 12.96
CA ARG A 132 6.11 -15.82 13.87
C ARG A 132 5.58 -14.89 14.96
N GLN A 133 6.44 -14.07 15.55
CA GLN A 133 6.01 -13.12 16.59
C GLN A 133 4.99 -12.12 16.09
N LEU A 134 5.14 -11.64 14.85
CA LEU A 134 4.28 -10.62 14.26
C LEU A 134 3.00 -11.20 13.63
N MET A 135 3.11 -12.34 12.93
CA MET A 135 2.06 -12.85 12.05
C MET A 135 1.35 -14.12 12.54
N ALA A 136 1.85 -14.84 13.56
CA ALA A 136 1.27 -16.13 14.00
C ALA A 136 -0.01 -16.01 14.85
N ARG A 137 -0.61 -14.82 14.95
CA ARG A 137 -1.79 -14.60 15.78
C ARG A 137 -2.99 -14.29 14.89
N CYS A 138 -3.35 -13.02 14.79
CA CYS A 138 -4.46 -12.57 13.96
C CYS A 138 -4.07 -11.24 13.28
N PRO A 139 -4.76 -10.87 12.18
CA PRO A 139 -4.53 -9.59 11.50
C PRO A 139 -4.56 -8.38 12.45
N GLY A 140 -5.50 -8.38 13.41
CA GLY A 140 -5.61 -7.32 14.41
C GLY A 140 -4.41 -7.23 15.37
N PHE A 141 -3.72 -8.34 15.61
CA PHE A 141 -2.47 -8.33 16.39
C PHE A 141 -1.30 -7.78 15.57
N LEU A 142 -1.24 -8.08 14.27
CA LEU A 142 -0.23 -7.51 13.37
C LEU A 142 -0.42 -5.99 13.20
N LEU A 143 -1.66 -5.50 13.28
CA LEU A 143 -1.99 -4.07 13.23
C LEU A 143 -1.54 -3.29 14.49
N TYR A 144 -1.47 -3.93 15.66
CA TYR A 144 -1.19 -3.31 16.96
C TYR A 144 0.31 -3.07 17.19
#